data_AF-A0A926H798-F1
#
_entry.id   AF-A0A926H798-F1
#
_cell.length_a   1.000
_cell.length_b   1.000
_cell.length_c   1.000
_cell.angle_alpha   90.00
_cell.angle_beta   90.00
_cell.angle_gamma   90.00
#
_symmetry.space_group_name_H-M   'P 1'
#
loop_
_entity.id
_entity.type
_entity.pdbx_description
1 polymer ?
#
loop_
_entity_poly.entity_id
_entity_poly.type
_entity_poly.pdbx_seq_one_letter_code
_entity_poly.pdbx_strand_id
1 'polypeptide(L)'
;RENAAPYDVLLGLLGEEVLRQRGVDWQTQPGSPGPVAGCLWFAQTRHNVCDQTPGAGFKQYWTSNGLQFDGQSGASAAESLALFGLPISEPFNETINGQSWQVQWFERARFEWHPSNAAPYRVLLGRLGAEFQPPPEPRPATALFASQDSPTDVLASFYNAINRREFGRAYDYWESPPTNFTDFAQGYANTTRVQLIVQPPTFIDAGAGNLHAAIPTFLVATQSDGSQQYFAGCYTVHKANIQTDVWHLAQAQITPVDAGTSIPEILTQACAAYGVPPSAQTSYADPTTPVNLLASFYNAIDRGEYGRAYGYWENPPSSYDVFAQGYADTANVQLLVQLPVFVNTRTSDAYASIPAVLIATMRDGSQQRFTGCYTTHKVNIQPDVWHLTSATVTLIRDKYNIPLGLAQACPAQ
;
A
#
# COMPACT_ATOMS: atom_id res chain seq x y z
N ARG A 1 -3.62 -9.72 29.91
CA ARG A 1 -2.33 -9.09 29.56
C ARG A 1 -1.27 -10.14 29.81
N GLU A 2 -0.62 -10.63 28.76
CA GLU A 2 0.33 -11.76 28.86
C GLU A 2 1.68 -11.37 29.47
N ASN A 3 2.02 -10.08 29.56
CA ASN A 3 3.21 -9.60 30.27
C ASN A 3 2.84 -8.45 31.23
N ALA A 4 3.47 -8.43 32.41
CA ALA A 4 3.36 -7.31 33.35
C ALA A 4 4.28 -6.16 32.92
N ALA A 5 3.91 -4.92 33.26
CA ALA A 5 4.78 -3.76 33.07
C ALA A 5 6.18 -4.02 33.66
N PRO A 6 7.28 -3.60 33.00
CA PRO A 6 7.33 -2.67 31.87
C PRO A 6 7.29 -3.31 30.47
N TYR A 7 6.98 -4.60 30.35
CA TYR A 7 6.98 -5.33 29.07
C TYR A 7 5.71 -5.13 28.24
N ASP A 8 5.09 -3.96 28.31
CA ASP A 8 3.90 -3.60 27.52
C ASP A 8 4.23 -3.54 26.01
N VAL A 9 5.49 -3.28 25.66
CA VAL A 9 6.05 -3.36 24.30
C VAL A 9 7.36 -4.15 24.35
N LEU A 10 7.49 -5.17 23.49
CA LEU A 10 8.69 -5.98 23.38
C LEU A 10 9.30 -5.84 21.98
N LEU A 11 10.63 -5.83 21.90
CA LEU A 11 11.33 -6.06 20.64
C LEU A 11 11.01 -7.47 20.14
N GLY A 12 10.89 -7.62 18.82
CA GLY A 12 10.69 -8.91 18.17
C GLY A 12 11.81 -9.90 18.49
N LEU A 13 11.51 -11.20 18.38
CA LEU A 13 12.43 -12.30 18.70
C LEU A 13 13.39 -12.56 17.53
N LEU A 14 14.09 -11.50 17.09
CA LEU A 14 14.88 -11.53 15.86
C LEU A 14 16.00 -12.58 15.87
N GLY A 15 16.53 -12.91 17.04
CA GLY A 15 17.50 -14.00 17.20
C GLY A 15 16.88 -15.36 16.87
N GLU A 16 15.70 -15.63 17.43
CA GLU A 16 14.93 -16.84 17.14
C GLU A 16 14.49 -16.90 15.67
N GLU A 17 13.99 -15.78 15.12
CA GLU A 17 13.50 -15.71 13.74
C GLU A 17 14.61 -16.03 12.73
N VAL A 18 15.82 -15.52 12.94
CA VAL A 18 16.98 -15.81 12.07
C VAL A 18 17.41 -17.28 12.19
N LEU A 19 17.44 -17.86 13.41
CA LEU A 19 17.75 -19.27 13.58
C LEU A 19 16.73 -20.17 12.88
N ARG A 20 15.43 -19.87 13.05
CA ARG A 20 14.34 -20.59 12.37
C ARG A 20 14.46 -20.51 10.86
N GLN A 21 14.80 -19.33 10.32
CA GLN A 21 15.05 -19.15 8.89
C GLN A 21 16.20 -20.04 8.39
N ARG A 22 17.25 -20.23 9.20
CA ARG A 22 18.38 -21.11 8.89
C ARG A 22 18.06 -22.60 9.09
N GLY A 23 16.81 -22.94 9.42
CA GLY A 23 16.40 -24.31 9.71
C GLY A 23 16.92 -24.83 11.05
N VAL A 24 17.32 -23.93 11.96
CA VAL A 24 17.80 -24.28 13.30
C VAL A 24 16.66 -24.14 14.30
N ASP A 25 16.26 -25.27 14.89
CA ASP A 25 15.36 -25.29 16.04
C ASP A 25 16.18 -25.15 17.33
N TRP A 26 16.16 -23.97 17.93
CA TRP A 26 16.93 -23.69 19.14
C TRP A 26 16.47 -24.53 20.35
N GLN A 27 15.21 -24.97 20.41
CA GLN A 27 14.69 -25.75 21.52
C GLN A 27 15.30 -27.17 21.58
N THR A 28 15.85 -27.62 20.46
CA THR A 28 16.56 -28.90 20.34
C THR A 28 18.06 -28.80 20.63
N GLN A 29 18.58 -27.58 20.83
CA GLN A 29 19.99 -27.38 21.14
C GLN A 29 20.32 -27.90 22.55
N PRO A 30 21.52 -28.45 22.76
CA PRO A 30 21.93 -28.91 24.07
C PRO A 30 22.08 -27.71 25.03
N GLY A 31 21.34 -27.75 26.13
CA GLY A 31 21.55 -26.85 27.28
C GLY A 31 22.65 -27.33 28.21
N SER A 32 23.02 -26.49 29.18
CA SER A 32 23.95 -26.88 30.23
C SER A 32 23.25 -27.74 31.30
N PRO A 33 23.93 -28.74 31.89
CA PRO A 33 23.37 -29.58 32.96
C PRO A 33 23.07 -28.80 34.26
N GLY A 34 23.57 -27.57 34.39
CA GLY A 34 23.29 -26.72 35.54
C GLY A 34 24.03 -25.38 35.51
N PRO A 35 23.90 -24.58 36.60
CA PRO A 35 24.60 -23.32 36.74
C PRO A 35 26.12 -23.52 36.82
N VAL A 36 26.87 -22.69 36.10
CA VAL A 36 28.34 -22.65 36.13
C VAL A 36 28.81 -21.51 37.03
N ALA A 37 29.78 -21.79 37.89
CA ALA A 37 30.34 -20.79 38.81
C ALA A 37 30.93 -19.60 38.02
N GLY A 38 30.50 -18.39 38.38
CA GLY A 38 30.94 -17.15 37.73
C GLY A 38 30.09 -16.70 36.52
N CYS A 39 29.13 -17.52 36.06
CA CYS A 39 28.23 -17.21 34.95
C CYS A 39 26.83 -16.79 35.42
N LEU A 40 26.05 -16.17 34.54
CA LEU A 40 24.61 -16.03 34.73
C LEU A 40 23.92 -17.32 34.33
N TRP A 41 22.99 -17.80 35.15
CA TRP A 41 22.20 -19.00 34.87
C TRP A 41 20.74 -18.64 34.56
N PHE A 42 20.25 -19.12 33.43
CA PHE A 42 18.86 -18.95 33.00
C PHE A 42 18.15 -20.30 33.01
N ALA A 43 17.43 -20.59 34.09
CA ALA A 43 16.75 -21.87 34.29
C ALA A 43 15.67 -22.15 33.22
N GLN A 44 15.07 -21.08 32.66
CA GLN A 44 14.01 -21.13 31.65
C GLN A 44 14.47 -21.82 30.37
N THR A 45 15.69 -21.52 29.91
CA THR A 45 16.27 -22.09 28.69
C THR A 45 17.40 -23.08 28.97
N ARG A 46 17.80 -23.22 30.24
CA ARG A 46 18.91 -24.06 30.71
C ARG A 46 20.26 -23.67 30.10
N HIS A 47 20.52 -22.37 29.99
CA HIS A 47 21.77 -21.85 29.44
C HIS A 47 22.54 -20.97 30.41
N ASN A 48 23.87 -20.98 30.27
CA ASN A 48 24.76 -20.07 30.99
C ASN A 48 25.24 -18.93 30.09
N VAL A 49 25.36 -17.72 30.64
CA VAL A 49 26.06 -16.60 29.98
C VAL A 49 27.31 -16.28 30.80
N CYS A 50 28.47 -16.50 30.20
CA CYS A 50 29.78 -16.34 30.83
C CYS A 50 30.59 -15.23 30.16
N ASP A 51 31.60 -14.70 30.85
CA ASP A 51 32.59 -13.84 30.21
C ASP A 51 33.68 -14.68 29.52
N GLN A 52 34.10 -14.26 28.33
CA GLN A 52 35.16 -14.93 27.56
C GLN A 52 36.54 -14.68 28.17
N THR A 53 36.71 -13.58 28.91
CA THR A 53 37.90 -13.28 29.71
C THR A 53 37.50 -12.74 31.08
N PRO A 54 38.34 -12.85 32.13
CA PRO A 54 37.98 -12.37 33.46
C PRO A 54 37.51 -10.90 33.46
N GLY A 55 36.22 -10.68 33.74
CA GLY A 55 35.60 -9.36 33.79
C GLY A 55 35.29 -8.70 32.43
N ALA A 56 35.42 -9.44 31.32
CA ALA A 56 35.06 -8.92 29.99
C ALA A 56 34.55 -10.05 29.07
N GLY A 57 33.30 -9.91 28.66
CA GLY A 57 32.63 -10.85 27.76
C GLY A 57 31.11 -10.70 27.75
N PHE A 58 30.41 -11.75 27.33
CA PHE A 58 28.97 -11.75 27.14
C PHE A 58 28.19 -11.49 28.42
N LYS A 59 28.64 -12.01 29.57
CA LYS A 59 27.99 -11.75 30.85
C LYS A 59 28.05 -10.26 31.18
N GLN A 60 29.24 -9.67 31.17
CA GLN A 60 29.41 -8.25 31.47
C GLN A 60 28.60 -7.39 30.50
N TYR A 61 28.65 -7.69 29.21
CA TYR A 61 27.88 -6.98 28.20
C TYR A 61 26.37 -7.08 28.43
N TRP A 62 25.86 -8.28 28.72
CA TRP A 62 24.44 -8.47 29.03
C TRP A 62 24.03 -7.65 30.25
N THR A 63 24.80 -7.71 31.35
CA THR A 63 24.46 -7.00 32.60
C THR A 63 24.61 -5.48 32.55
N SER A 64 25.39 -4.96 31.60
CA SER A 64 25.67 -3.51 31.50
C SER A 64 24.85 -2.82 30.42
N ASN A 65 24.05 -3.55 29.64
CA ASN A 65 23.24 -3.00 28.56
C ASN A 65 21.79 -3.46 28.71
N GLY A 66 20.85 -2.55 28.49
CA GLY A 66 19.43 -2.78 28.61
C GLY A 66 18.64 -1.60 28.05
N LEU A 67 17.35 -1.80 27.82
CA LEU A 67 16.46 -0.70 27.45
C LEU A 67 16.12 0.12 28.69
N GLN A 68 16.25 1.44 28.63
CA GLN A 68 15.99 2.31 29.78
C GLN A 68 14.48 2.52 30.00
N PHE A 69 13.93 1.97 31.08
CA PHE A 69 12.50 2.10 31.39
C PHE A 69 12.19 2.54 32.83
N ASP A 70 13.17 2.56 33.74
CA ASP A 70 12.96 2.89 35.16
C ASP A 70 13.56 4.24 35.60
N GLY A 71 14.28 4.92 34.69
CA GLY A 71 14.94 6.20 34.90
C GLY A 71 16.26 6.12 35.69
N GLN A 72 16.77 4.93 35.99
CA GLN A 72 17.98 4.73 36.79
C GLN A 72 19.24 4.60 35.93
N SER A 73 20.40 4.99 36.46
CA SER A 73 21.65 4.81 35.73
C SER A 73 22.10 3.35 35.77
N GLY A 74 22.46 2.80 34.60
CA GLY A 74 22.82 1.40 34.42
C GLY A 74 21.69 0.59 33.79
N ALA A 75 21.91 -0.72 33.65
CA ALA A 75 20.88 -1.64 33.19
C ALA A 75 20.51 -2.60 34.32
N SER A 76 19.24 -2.71 34.63
CA SER A 76 18.71 -3.78 35.48
C SER A 76 18.61 -5.09 34.68
N ALA A 77 18.53 -6.22 35.38
CA ALA A 77 18.33 -7.51 34.73
C ALA A 77 17.04 -7.56 33.88
N ALA A 78 16.00 -6.82 34.28
CA ALA A 78 14.75 -6.72 33.55
C ALA A 78 14.91 -5.96 32.21
N GLU A 79 15.71 -4.91 32.22
CA GLU A 79 16.02 -4.08 31.05
C GLU A 79 16.95 -4.79 30.07
N SER A 80 17.95 -5.52 30.58
CA SER A 80 18.80 -6.41 29.80
C SER A 80 18.00 -7.53 29.15
N LEU A 81 17.07 -8.13 29.90
CA LEU A 81 16.15 -9.14 29.40
C LEU A 81 15.22 -8.56 28.32
N ALA A 82 14.72 -7.33 28.48
CA ALA A 82 13.89 -6.67 27.48
C ALA A 82 14.65 -6.44 26.15
N LEU A 83 15.93 -6.08 26.24
CA LEU A 83 16.76 -5.78 25.09
C LEU A 83 17.19 -7.06 24.34
N PHE A 84 17.71 -8.05 25.06
CA PHE A 84 18.37 -9.20 24.45
C PHE A 84 17.55 -10.49 24.50
N GLY A 85 16.64 -10.61 25.47
CA GLY A 85 15.94 -11.85 25.77
C GLY A 85 16.78 -12.89 26.50
N LEU A 86 16.20 -14.08 26.64
CA LEU A 86 16.87 -15.23 27.24
C LEU A 86 17.96 -15.77 26.29
N PRO A 87 19.08 -16.31 26.81
CA PRO A 87 20.01 -17.07 25.99
C PRO A 87 19.32 -18.33 25.46
N ILE A 88 19.51 -18.63 24.18
CA ILE A 88 18.92 -19.80 23.48
C ILE A 88 20.00 -20.73 22.89
N SER A 89 21.25 -20.49 23.23
CA SER A 89 22.38 -21.38 22.95
C SER A 89 23.44 -21.28 24.04
N GLU A 90 24.32 -22.29 24.13
CA GLU A 90 25.64 -22.13 24.73
C GLU A 90 26.57 -21.33 23.80
N PRO A 91 27.72 -20.82 24.27
CA PRO A 91 28.68 -20.16 23.39
C PRO A 91 29.42 -21.17 22.49
N PHE A 92 29.45 -20.92 21.19
CA PHE A 92 30.15 -21.75 20.20
C PHE A 92 30.79 -20.89 19.10
N ASN A 93 31.62 -21.48 18.24
CA ASN A 93 32.23 -20.75 17.12
C ASN A 93 31.32 -20.77 15.89
N GLU A 94 31.00 -19.59 15.35
CA GLU A 94 30.21 -19.42 14.12
C GLU A 94 31.03 -18.61 13.10
N THR A 95 30.97 -19.03 11.83
CA THR A 95 31.61 -18.29 10.74
C THR A 95 30.68 -17.18 10.25
N ILE A 96 31.11 -15.93 10.36
CA ILE A 96 30.39 -14.72 9.96
C ILE A 96 31.29 -13.94 9.00
N ASN A 97 30.80 -13.66 7.79
CA ASN A 97 31.56 -12.96 6.73
C ASN A 97 32.95 -13.58 6.45
N GLY A 98 33.04 -14.91 6.50
CA GLY A 98 34.30 -15.64 6.26
C GLY A 98 35.28 -15.65 7.43
N GLN A 99 34.91 -15.09 8.58
CA GLN A 99 35.71 -15.10 9.81
C GLN A 99 34.99 -15.87 10.91
N SER A 100 35.73 -16.65 11.69
CA SER A 100 35.16 -17.42 12.80
C SER A 100 35.21 -16.60 14.09
N TRP A 101 34.06 -16.45 14.73
CA TRP A 101 33.90 -15.74 16.00
C TRP A 101 33.23 -16.64 17.01
N GLN A 102 33.60 -16.50 18.29
CA GLN A 102 32.81 -17.09 19.36
C GLN A 102 31.53 -16.27 19.49
N VAL A 103 30.38 -16.94 19.46
CA VAL A 103 29.06 -16.32 19.51
C VAL A 103 28.18 -16.99 20.56
N GLN A 104 27.17 -16.27 21.01
CA GLN A 104 26.05 -16.83 21.75
C GLN A 104 24.75 -16.20 21.27
N TRP A 105 23.73 -17.03 21.05
CA TRP A 105 22.41 -16.59 20.61
C TRP A 105 21.49 -16.35 21.80
N PHE A 106 20.70 -15.30 21.67
CA PHE A 106 19.62 -14.91 22.57
C PHE A 106 18.34 -14.79 21.74
N GLU A 107 17.17 -14.77 22.38
CA GLU A 107 15.88 -14.63 21.69
C GLU A 107 15.85 -13.45 20.72
N ARG A 108 16.52 -12.32 21.07
CA ARG A 108 16.45 -11.06 20.30
C ARG A 108 17.79 -10.61 19.70
N ALA A 109 18.89 -11.31 19.99
CA ALA A 109 20.23 -10.88 19.60
C ALA A 109 21.21 -12.04 19.40
N ARG A 110 22.30 -11.79 18.67
CA ARG A 110 23.51 -12.63 18.66
C ARG A 110 24.67 -11.80 19.19
N PHE A 111 25.34 -12.28 20.22
CA PHE A 111 26.57 -11.65 20.71
C PHE A 111 27.77 -12.28 20.01
N GLU A 112 28.74 -11.44 19.64
CA GLU A 112 29.96 -11.83 18.94
C GLU A 112 31.16 -11.34 19.74
N TRP A 113 32.11 -12.24 20.05
CA TRP A 113 33.31 -11.90 20.80
C TRP A 113 34.47 -11.52 19.87
N HIS A 114 34.88 -10.26 19.95
CA HIS A 114 35.91 -9.61 19.15
C HIS A 114 37.10 -9.17 20.03
N PRO A 115 37.99 -10.09 20.46
CA PRO A 115 39.02 -9.79 21.47
C PRO A 115 40.07 -8.77 21.02
N SER A 116 40.29 -8.65 19.71
CA SER A 116 41.24 -7.70 19.11
C SER A 116 40.78 -6.24 19.19
N ASN A 117 39.49 -6.00 19.47
CA ASN A 117 38.97 -4.65 19.63
C ASN A 117 39.41 -4.03 20.97
N ALA A 118 39.56 -2.71 20.98
CA ALA A 118 39.75 -1.97 22.21
C ALA A 118 38.50 -2.08 23.09
N ALA A 119 38.68 -2.17 24.41
CA ALA A 119 37.55 -2.06 25.34
C ALA A 119 36.85 -0.70 25.16
N PRO A 120 35.51 -0.63 25.25
CA PRO A 120 34.56 -1.69 25.59
C PRO A 120 34.03 -2.52 24.39
N TYR A 121 34.52 -2.30 23.17
CA TYR A 121 33.95 -2.84 21.91
C TYR A 121 34.33 -4.29 21.58
N ARG A 122 34.58 -5.11 22.61
CA ARG A 122 34.94 -6.52 22.44
C ARG A 122 33.75 -7.45 22.32
N VAL A 123 32.55 -6.99 22.67
CA VAL A 123 31.29 -7.68 22.34
C VAL A 123 30.56 -6.81 21.34
N LEU A 124 30.26 -7.38 20.18
CA LEU A 124 29.43 -6.75 19.15
C LEU A 124 28.12 -7.51 19.01
N LEU A 125 27.09 -6.81 18.54
CA LEU A 125 25.83 -7.42 18.15
C LEU A 125 25.87 -7.81 16.68
N GLY A 126 25.44 -9.02 16.38
CA GLY A 126 25.23 -9.47 15.01
C GLY A 126 24.24 -8.59 14.28
N ARG A 127 24.45 -8.40 12.97
CA ARG A 127 23.60 -7.56 12.12
C ARG A 127 22.34 -8.32 11.70
N LEU A 128 21.63 -8.87 12.67
CA LEU A 128 20.55 -9.82 12.45
C LEU A 128 19.44 -9.24 11.56
N GLY A 129 19.15 -7.95 11.63
CA GLY A 129 18.17 -7.31 10.73
C GLY A 129 18.60 -7.25 9.25
N ALA A 130 19.91 -7.28 8.97
CA ALA A 130 20.45 -7.37 7.61
C ALA A 130 20.66 -8.82 7.17
N GLU A 131 20.85 -9.74 8.11
CA GLU A 131 20.97 -11.19 7.86
C GLU A 131 19.62 -11.86 7.69
N PHE A 132 18.58 -11.34 8.36
CA PHE A 132 17.21 -11.78 8.21
C PHE A 132 16.71 -11.39 6.83
N GLN A 133 16.52 -12.40 5.97
CA GLN A 133 15.76 -12.19 4.75
C GLN A 133 14.33 -12.61 5.07
N PRO A 134 13.34 -11.72 5.17
CA PRO A 134 11.96 -12.18 5.20
C PRO A 134 11.78 -13.13 4.00
N PRO A 135 11.03 -14.24 4.14
CA PRO A 135 10.80 -15.15 3.03
C PRO A 135 10.45 -14.30 1.81
N PRO A 136 11.03 -14.57 0.63
CA PRO A 136 10.65 -13.85 -0.57
C PRO A 136 9.18 -14.18 -0.80
N GLU A 137 8.29 -13.36 -0.24
CA GLU A 137 6.95 -13.29 -0.72
C GLU A 137 7.10 -12.98 -2.21
N PRO A 138 6.34 -13.64 -3.10
CA PRO A 138 6.21 -13.17 -4.46
C PRO A 138 5.59 -11.77 -4.38
N ARG A 139 6.43 -10.74 -4.22
CA ARG A 139 6.04 -9.35 -4.42
C ARG A 139 5.58 -9.33 -5.86
N PRO A 140 4.28 -9.11 -6.13
CA PRO A 140 3.87 -8.96 -7.52
C PRO A 140 4.69 -7.80 -8.10
N ALA A 141 5.16 -7.99 -9.32
CA ALA A 141 5.98 -7.03 -10.07
C ALA A 141 5.24 -5.72 -10.42
N THR A 142 4.20 -5.37 -9.66
CA THR A 142 3.44 -4.14 -9.81
C THR A 142 4.30 -2.96 -9.36
N ALA A 143 4.46 -1.96 -10.23
CA ALA A 143 5.19 -0.73 -9.91
C ALA A 143 4.62 -0.03 -8.66
N LEU A 144 5.49 0.66 -7.92
CA LEU A 144 5.10 1.46 -6.77
C LEU A 144 4.19 2.62 -7.22
N PHE A 145 3.06 2.79 -6.53
CA PHE A 145 2.21 3.97 -6.63
C PHE A 145 1.91 4.47 -5.22
N ALA A 146 2.32 5.70 -4.91
CA ALA A 146 2.17 6.33 -3.59
C ALA A 146 1.96 7.85 -3.77
N SER A 147 0.72 8.25 -4.04
CA SER A 147 0.28 9.64 -4.12
C SER A 147 -1.01 9.82 -3.30
N GLN A 148 -1.15 10.98 -2.68
CA GLN A 148 -2.33 11.42 -1.94
C GLN A 148 -2.83 12.78 -2.45
N ASP A 149 -2.49 13.12 -3.70
CA ASP A 149 -2.74 14.43 -4.29
C ASP A 149 -4.23 14.63 -4.64
N SER A 150 -4.92 13.53 -4.96
CA SER A 150 -6.36 13.51 -5.23
C SER A 150 -7.08 12.40 -4.45
N PRO A 151 -8.43 12.47 -4.33
CA PRO A 151 -9.21 11.40 -3.72
C PRO A 151 -8.96 10.02 -4.32
N THR A 152 -8.88 9.94 -5.64
CA THR A 152 -8.64 8.67 -6.33
C THR A 152 -7.20 8.18 -6.15
N ASP A 153 -6.23 9.08 -5.97
CA ASP A 153 -4.82 8.69 -5.80
C ASP A 153 -4.57 8.01 -4.46
N VAL A 154 -5.16 8.49 -3.35
CA VAL A 154 -5.00 7.80 -2.05
C VAL A 154 -5.63 6.41 -2.07
N LEU A 155 -6.80 6.24 -2.70
CA LEU A 155 -7.43 4.92 -2.85
C LEU A 155 -6.63 4.00 -3.76
N ALA A 156 -6.07 4.53 -4.86
CA ALA A 156 -5.17 3.80 -5.73
C ALA A 156 -3.87 3.39 -5.03
N SER A 157 -3.31 4.26 -4.20
CA SER A 157 -2.12 4.00 -3.39
C SER A 157 -2.36 2.93 -2.33
N PHE A 158 -3.53 2.96 -1.69
CA PHE A 158 -3.99 1.93 -0.77
C PHE A 158 -4.03 0.55 -1.46
N TYR A 159 -4.74 0.41 -2.57
CA TYR A 159 -4.84 -0.87 -3.26
C TYR A 159 -3.53 -1.29 -3.95
N ASN A 160 -2.68 -0.34 -4.36
CA ASN A 160 -1.32 -0.64 -4.78
C ASN A 160 -0.49 -1.24 -3.64
N ALA A 161 -0.60 -0.70 -2.42
CA ALA A 161 0.05 -1.24 -1.23
C ALA A 161 -0.45 -2.64 -0.86
N ILE A 162 -1.78 -2.85 -0.88
CA ILE A 162 -2.39 -4.19 -0.70
C ILE A 162 -1.84 -5.19 -1.71
N ASN A 163 -1.85 -4.83 -3.00
CA ASN A 163 -1.34 -5.69 -4.06
C ASN A 163 0.13 -6.02 -3.84
N ARG A 164 0.94 -5.06 -3.40
CA ARG A 164 2.37 -5.25 -3.13
C ARG A 164 2.67 -5.94 -1.79
N ARG A 165 1.65 -6.33 -1.01
CA ARG A 165 1.74 -6.88 0.35
C ARG A 165 2.41 -5.93 1.36
N GLU A 166 2.39 -4.64 1.07
CA GLU A 166 2.93 -3.59 1.93
C GLU A 166 1.83 -3.13 2.90
N PHE A 167 1.34 -4.06 3.75
CA PHE A 167 0.18 -3.83 4.62
C PHE A 167 0.37 -2.68 5.60
N GLY A 168 1.61 -2.44 6.08
CA GLY A 168 1.93 -1.28 6.91
C GLY A 168 1.60 0.03 6.18
N ARG A 169 2.10 0.19 4.95
CA ARG A 169 1.80 1.37 4.12
C ARG A 169 0.30 1.48 3.80
N ALA A 170 -0.36 0.36 3.52
CA ALA A 170 -1.80 0.35 3.29
C ALA A 170 -2.58 0.84 4.53
N TYR A 171 -2.17 0.39 5.71
CA TYR A 171 -2.76 0.77 6.99
C TYR A 171 -2.57 2.26 7.29
N ASP A 172 -1.40 2.82 6.97
CA ASP A 172 -1.07 4.24 7.19
C ASP A 172 -1.86 5.24 6.32
N TYR A 173 -2.51 4.78 5.25
CA TYR A 173 -3.40 5.64 4.46
C TYR A 173 -4.72 5.96 5.16
N TRP A 174 -5.08 5.22 6.21
CA TRP A 174 -6.28 5.47 6.99
C TRP A 174 -6.04 6.55 8.05
N GLU A 175 -6.94 7.54 8.12
CA GLU A 175 -6.96 8.49 9.23
C GLU A 175 -7.32 7.77 10.54
N SER A 176 -8.30 6.88 10.46
CA SER A 176 -8.73 6.00 11.56
C SER A 176 -9.00 4.61 10.99
N PRO A 177 -8.04 3.67 11.12
CA PRO A 177 -8.19 2.32 10.60
C PRO A 177 -9.43 1.61 11.18
N PRO A 178 -10.18 0.84 10.36
CA PRO A 178 -11.43 0.22 10.79
C PRO A 178 -11.25 -0.96 11.76
N THR A 179 -10.08 -1.59 11.74
CA THR A 179 -9.70 -2.71 12.60
C THR A 179 -8.24 -2.54 13.04
N ASN A 180 -7.78 -3.33 14.01
CA ASN A 180 -6.36 -3.35 14.35
C ASN A 180 -5.50 -3.92 13.19
N PHE A 181 -4.20 -3.62 13.21
CA PHE A 181 -3.28 -4.02 12.14
C PHE A 181 -3.26 -5.52 11.85
N THR A 182 -3.31 -6.37 12.88
CA THR A 182 -3.28 -7.83 12.71
C THR A 182 -4.51 -8.31 11.96
N ASP A 183 -5.71 -7.89 12.38
CA ASP A 183 -6.96 -8.26 11.71
C ASP A 183 -7.05 -7.68 10.29
N PHE A 184 -6.58 -6.44 10.11
CA PHE A 184 -6.49 -5.80 8.80
C PHE A 184 -5.61 -6.60 7.83
N ALA A 185 -4.38 -6.96 8.24
CA ALA A 185 -3.47 -7.73 7.40
C ALA A 185 -4.01 -9.14 7.11
N GLN A 186 -4.62 -9.79 8.10
CA GLN A 186 -5.24 -11.11 7.93
C GLN A 186 -6.42 -11.08 6.95
N GLY A 187 -7.19 -10.00 6.91
CA GLY A 187 -8.28 -9.82 5.93
C GLY A 187 -7.83 -9.92 4.48
N TYR A 188 -6.55 -9.64 4.18
CA TYR A 188 -5.97 -9.72 2.85
C TYR A 188 -5.03 -10.92 2.65
N ALA A 189 -4.86 -11.81 3.64
CA ALA A 189 -3.86 -12.89 3.61
C ALA A 189 -3.99 -13.80 2.36
N ASN A 190 -5.24 -14.11 1.98
CA ASN A 190 -5.55 -14.94 0.81
C ASN A 190 -5.70 -14.14 -0.49
N THR A 191 -5.65 -12.82 -0.45
CA THR A 191 -5.80 -11.97 -1.64
C THR A 191 -4.46 -11.83 -2.36
N THR A 192 -4.41 -12.20 -3.64
CA THR A 192 -3.20 -12.07 -4.48
C THR A 192 -3.18 -10.75 -5.25
N ARG A 193 -4.36 -10.27 -5.67
CA ARG A 193 -4.51 -9.02 -6.39
C ARG A 193 -5.91 -8.47 -6.20
N VAL A 194 -6.00 -7.16 -6.05
CA VAL A 194 -7.22 -6.37 -6.15
C VAL A 194 -7.12 -5.48 -7.37
N GLN A 195 -8.07 -5.63 -8.29
CA GLN A 195 -8.30 -4.66 -9.36
C GLN A 195 -9.25 -3.59 -8.84
N LEU A 196 -8.82 -2.32 -8.87
CA LEU A 196 -9.61 -1.17 -8.47
C LEU A 196 -10.24 -0.50 -9.69
N ILE A 197 -11.57 -0.43 -9.71
CA ILE A 197 -12.36 0.25 -10.74
C ILE A 197 -13.20 1.32 -10.03
N VAL A 198 -13.16 2.55 -10.54
CA VAL A 198 -13.93 3.67 -9.99
C VAL A 198 -14.72 4.40 -11.07
N GLN A 199 -15.74 5.14 -10.64
CA GLN A 199 -16.53 6.04 -11.49
C GLN A 199 -16.24 7.50 -11.13
N PRO A 200 -15.37 8.19 -11.88
CA PRO A 200 -15.15 9.63 -11.72
C PRO A 200 -16.27 10.45 -12.42
N PRO A 201 -16.45 11.74 -12.08
CA PRO A 201 -15.75 12.46 -11.01
C PRO A 201 -16.15 11.98 -9.62
N THR A 202 -15.30 12.21 -8.62
CA THR A 202 -15.63 11.94 -7.22
C THR A 202 -16.57 13.00 -6.66
N PHE A 203 -17.34 12.65 -5.62
CA PHE A 203 -18.28 13.57 -4.98
C PHE A 203 -17.52 14.37 -3.93
N ILE A 204 -17.22 15.64 -4.18
CA ILE A 204 -16.51 16.48 -3.21
C ILE A 204 -17.51 17.35 -2.46
N ASP A 205 -17.56 17.19 -1.15
CA ASP A 205 -18.27 18.10 -0.25
C ASP A 205 -17.26 18.93 0.55
N ALA A 206 -17.42 20.26 0.50
CA ALA A 206 -16.54 21.22 1.12
C ALA A 206 -17.29 21.92 2.26
N GLY A 207 -16.85 21.68 3.50
CA GLY A 207 -17.47 22.24 4.70
C GLY A 207 -16.44 22.71 5.72
N ALA A 208 -16.61 23.93 6.24
CA ALA A 208 -15.90 24.47 7.42
C ALA A 208 -14.44 24.01 7.60
N GLY A 209 -13.58 24.27 6.60
CA GLY A 209 -12.15 23.95 6.69
C GLY A 209 -11.80 22.47 6.46
N ASN A 210 -12.73 21.66 5.95
CA ASN A 210 -12.56 20.25 5.60
C ASN A 210 -13.09 19.99 4.19
N LEU A 211 -12.50 18.98 3.55
CA LEU A 211 -12.92 18.44 2.27
C LEU A 211 -13.12 16.95 2.44
N HIS A 212 -14.32 16.47 2.13
CA HIS A 212 -14.61 15.06 2.03
C HIS A 212 -14.86 14.72 0.57
N ALA A 213 -14.37 13.55 0.13
CA ALA A 213 -14.72 13.04 -1.17
C ALA A 213 -15.24 11.60 -1.10
N ALA A 214 -16.35 11.32 -1.76
CA ALA A 214 -16.90 9.98 -1.90
C ALA A 214 -16.54 9.39 -3.28
N ILE A 215 -16.14 8.12 -3.30
CA ILE A 215 -15.58 7.42 -4.45
C ILE A 215 -16.36 6.12 -4.68
N PRO A 216 -17.26 6.07 -5.69
CA PRO A 216 -17.90 4.83 -6.11
C PRO A 216 -16.85 3.84 -6.57
N THR A 217 -16.82 2.68 -5.92
CA THR A 217 -15.73 1.73 -6.04
C THR A 217 -16.27 0.34 -6.33
N PHE A 218 -15.64 -0.33 -7.29
CA PHE A 218 -15.83 -1.74 -7.57
C PHE A 218 -14.47 -2.44 -7.54
N LEU A 219 -14.42 -3.58 -6.88
CA LEU A 219 -13.20 -4.34 -6.63
C LEU A 219 -13.33 -5.75 -7.17
N VAL A 220 -12.29 -6.21 -7.83
CA VAL A 220 -12.11 -7.64 -8.14
C VAL A 220 -10.93 -8.15 -7.33
N ALA A 221 -11.22 -8.92 -6.29
CA ALA A 221 -10.21 -9.55 -5.45
C ALA A 221 -9.95 -10.98 -5.94
N THR A 222 -8.80 -11.18 -6.58
CA THR A 222 -8.29 -12.51 -6.93
C THR A 222 -7.67 -13.16 -5.70
N GLN A 223 -8.13 -14.36 -5.35
CA GLN A 223 -7.63 -15.15 -4.23
C GLN A 223 -6.40 -15.99 -4.64
N SER A 224 -5.76 -16.62 -3.66
CA SER A 224 -4.58 -17.50 -3.86
C SER A 224 -4.88 -18.77 -4.64
N ASP A 225 -6.13 -19.23 -4.63
CA ASP A 225 -6.62 -20.36 -5.44
C ASP A 225 -7.04 -19.94 -6.87
N GLY A 226 -6.92 -18.65 -7.20
CA GLY A 226 -7.31 -18.08 -8.49
C GLY A 226 -8.80 -17.72 -8.61
N SER A 227 -9.62 -18.01 -7.60
CA SER A 227 -11.02 -17.57 -7.57
C SER A 227 -11.11 -16.04 -7.47
N GLN A 228 -12.19 -15.47 -7.99
CA GLN A 228 -12.47 -14.04 -7.90
C GLN A 228 -13.64 -13.78 -6.98
N GLN A 229 -13.47 -12.79 -6.10
CA GLN A 229 -14.53 -12.20 -5.30
C GLN A 229 -14.76 -10.76 -5.76
N TYR A 230 -16.01 -10.34 -5.78
CA TYR A 230 -16.41 -9.01 -6.23
C TYR A 230 -16.96 -8.23 -5.05
N PHE A 231 -16.57 -6.96 -4.97
CA PHE A 231 -17.08 -6.05 -3.98
C PHE A 231 -17.45 -4.72 -4.61
N ALA A 232 -18.45 -4.05 -4.07
CA ALA A 232 -18.85 -2.72 -4.50
C ALA A 232 -19.24 -1.88 -3.30
N GLY A 233 -19.14 -0.56 -3.46
CA GLY A 233 -19.64 0.39 -2.48
C GLY A 233 -18.88 1.71 -2.51
N CYS A 234 -18.90 2.43 -1.38
CA CYS A 234 -18.38 3.79 -1.29
C CYS A 234 -17.17 3.87 -0.38
N TYR A 235 -16.08 4.43 -0.90
CA TYR A 235 -15.00 4.95 -0.06
C TYR A 235 -15.23 6.43 0.18
N THR A 236 -14.99 6.88 1.41
CA THR A 236 -14.92 8.29 1.76
C THR A 236 -13.50 8.63 2.17
N VAL A 237 -12.94 9.64 1.54
CA VAL A 237 -11.65 10.22 1.88
C VAL A 237 -11.85 11.60 2.49
N HIS A 238 -10.88 12.04 3.27
CA HIS A 238 -10.89 13.33 3.94
C HIS A 238 -9.53 14.01 3.80
N LYS A 239 -9.56 15.35 3.74
CA LYS A 239 -8.43 16.21 4.06
C LYS A 239 -8.93 17.49 4.72
N ALA A 240 -8.13 18.08 5.58
CA ALA A 240 -8.33 19.44 6.01
C ALA A 240 -8.06 20.42 4.85
N ASN A 241 -8.87 21.47 4.76
CA ASN A 241 -8.77 22.55 3.78
C ASN A 241 -7.87 23.70 4.30
N ILE A 242 -6.77 23.35 4.95
CA ILE A 242 -5.71 24.25 5.41
C ILE A 242 -4.41 23.91 4.66
N GLN A 243 -3.46 24.84 4.61
CA GLN A 243 -2.22 24.62 3.84
C GLN A 243 -1.43 23.42 4.38
N THR A 244 -0.95 22.58 3.45
CA THR A 244 -0.10 21.37 3.58
C THR A 244 -0.74 20.05 4.02
N ASP A 245 -2.05 19.87 3.89
CA ASP A 245 -2.69 18.57 4.15
C ASP A 245 -2.84 17.69 2.88
N VAL A 246 -2.94 16.38 3.07
CA VAL A 246 -3.08 15.35 2.03
C VAL A 246 -4.36 14.53 2.23
N TRP A 247 -4.82 13.81 1.20
CA TRP A 247 -6.01 12.96 1.34
C TRP A 247 -5.73 11.67 2.11
N HIS A 248 -6.58 11.34 3.07
CA HIS A 248 -6.58 10.09 3.84
C HIS A 248 -7.88 9.32 3.64
N LEU A 249 -7.84 7.98 3.78
CA LEU A 249 -9.05 7.15 3.87
C LEU A 249 -9.73 7.39 5.22
N ALA A 250 -10.98 7.86 5.18
CA ALA A 250 -11.78 8.12 6.37
C ALA A 250 -12.77 6.98 6.66
N GLN A 251 -13.45 6.49 5.62
CA GLN A 251 -14.45 5.43 5.75
C GLN A 251 -14.48 4.54 4.51
N ALA A 252 -14.86 3.27 4.69
CA ALA A 252 -15.26 2.39 3.60
C ALA A 252 -16.57 1.67 3.94
N GLN A 253 -17.51 1.73 3.00
CA GLN A 253 -18.74 0.96 3.01
C GLN A 253 -18.71 0.06 1.77
N ILE A 254 -18.01 -1.07 1.89
CA ILE A 254 -17.78 -2.00 0.79
C ILE A 254 -18.38 -3.35 1.15
N THR A 255 -19.21 -3.88 0.25
CA THR A 255 -19.93 -5.15 0.47
C THR A 255 -19.67 -6.13 -0.67
N PRO A 256 -19.67 -7.44 -0.40
CA PRO A 256 -19.56 -8.45 -1.45
C PRO A 256 -20.77 -8.38 -2.39
N VAL A 257 -20.56 -8.68 -3.67
CA VAL A 257 -21.58 -8.69 -4.72
C VAL A 257 -21.42 -9.89 -5.64
N ASP A 258 -22.48 -10.26 -6.35
CA ASP A 258 -22.47 -11.40 -7.25
C ASP A 258 -21.70 -11.10 -8.54
N ALA A 259 -21.07 -12.12 -9.13
CA ALA A 259 -20.32 -12.01 -10.38
C ALA A 259 -21.16 -11.50 -11.57
N GLY A 260 -22.49 -11.66 -11.51
CA GLY A 260 -23.43 -11.22 -12.54
C GLY A 260 -23.95 -9.78 -12.37
N THR A 261 -23.58 -9.08 -11.30
CA THR A 261 -24.05 -7.72 -11.03
C THR A 261 -23.59 -6.75 -12.11
N SER A 262 -24.51 -5.86 -12.54
CA SER A 262 -24.19 -4.78 -13.48
C SER A 262 -23.28 -3.75 -12.80
N ILE A 263 -21.98 -3.80 -13.12
CA ILE A 263 -20.96 -2.85 -12.62
C ILE A 263 -21.38 -1.39 -12.84
N PRO A 264 -21.88 -0.99 -14.02
CA PRO A 264 -22.31 0.40 -14.24
C PRO A 264 -23.48 0.82 -13.33
N GLU A 265 -24.46 -0.05 -13.11
CA GLU A 265 -25.62 0.26 -12.26
C GLU A 265 -25.22 0.36 -10.79
N ILE A 266 -24.41 -0.58 -10.30
CA ILE A 266 -24.02 -0.59 -8.88
C ILE A 266 -23.12 0.61 -8.54
N LEU A 267 -22.21 1.01 -9.45
CA LEU A 267 -21.37 2.19 -9.24
C LEU A 267 -22.18 3.50 -9.24
N THR A 268 -23.29 3.56 -9.98
CA THR A 268 -24.19 4.73 -9.93
C THR A 268 -24.86 4.87 -8.56
N GLN A 269 -25.09 3.76 -7.86
CA GLN A 269 -25.81 3.74 -6.57
C GLN A 269 -24.88 3.72 -5.36
N ALA A 270 -23.63 3.29 -5.53
CA ALA A 270 -22.69 2.99 -4.45
C ALA A 270 -22.51 4.13 -3.43
N CYS A 271 -22.49 5.39 -3.88
CA CYS A 271 -22.33 6.57 -3.03
C CYS A 271 -23.58 7.46 -2.97
N ALA A 272 -24.78 6.93 -3.25
CA ALA A 272 -26.02 7.71 -3.35
C ALA A 272 -26.37 8.53 -2.08
N ALA A 273 -25.88 8.10 -0.91
CA ALA A 273 -26.04 8.83 0.35
C ALA A 273 -25.36 10.22 0.34
N TYR A 274 -24.35 10.41 -0.51
CA TYR A 274 -23.62 11.67 -0.71
C TYR A 274 -24.21 12.52 -1.86
N GLY A 275 -25.31 12.07 -2.49
CA GLY A 275 -26.00 12.77 -3.59
C GLY A 275 -25.90 12.04 -4.94
N VAL A 276 -26.33 12.72 -6.01
CA VAL A 276 -26.19 12.26 -7.41
C VAL A 276 -24.78 12.61 -7.89
N PRO A 277 -24.06 11.73 -8.64
CA PRO A 277 -22.76 12.07 -9.20
C PRO A 277 -22.84 13.43 -9.92
N PRO A 278 -21.83 14.31 -9.81
CA PRO A 278 -21.86 15.65 -10.41
C PRO A 278 -22.04 15.68 -11.95
N SER A 279 -22.16 14.53 -12.62
CA SER A 279 -22.25 14.43 -14.08
C SER A 279 -23.46 15.12 -14.70
N ALA A 280 -24.49 15.50 -13.93
CA ALA A 280 -25.68 16.15 -14.50
C ALA A 280 -25.94 17.60 -14.05
N GLN A 281 -25.41 18.11 -12.93
CA GLN A 281 -25.92 19.36 -12.34
C GLN A 281 -24.92 20.53 -12.28
N THR A 282 -23.61 20.29 -12.29
CA THR A 282 -22.59 21.35 -12.22
C THR A 282 -21.50 21.19 -13.28
N SER A 283 -21.00 22.31 -13.79
CA SER A 283 -19.79 22.34 -14.63
C SER A 283 -18.61 21.79 -13.83
N TYR A 284 -18.08 20.63 -14.24
CA TYR A 284 -16.87 20.03 -13.66
C TYR A 284 -15.69 20.24 -14.63
N ALA A 285 -14.71 21.03 -14.21
CA ALA A 285 -13.56 21.41 -15.02
C ALA A 285 -12.30 21.42 -14.15
N ASP A 286 -11.66 20.26 -14.05
CA ASP A 286 -10.45 20.03 -13.27
C ASP A 286 -9.46 19.16 -14.07
N PRO A 287 -8.49 19.76 -14.79
CA PRO A 287 -7.46 19.02 -15.51
C PRO A 287 -6.17 18.80 -14.67
N THR A 288 -6.25 18.84 -13.34
CA THR A 288 -5.05 18.73 -12.46
C THR A 288 -4.48 17.32 -12.38
N THR A 289 -5.29 16.29 -12.63
CA THR A 289 -4.85 14.89 -12.74
C THR A 289 -5.34 14.27 -14.06
N PRO A 290 -4.70 13.20 -14.57
CA PRO A 290 -5.17 12.51 -15.77
C PRO A 290 -6.63 12.05 -15.66
N VAL A 291 -7.02 11.52 -14.50
CA VAL A 291 -8.38 11.02 -14.25
C VAL A 291 -9.39 12.17 -14.19
N ASN A 292 -9.05 13.27 -13.52
CA ASN A 292 -9.93 14.44 -13.43
C ASN A 292 -10.09 15.13 -14.80
N LEU A 293 -9.03 15.17 -15.61
CA LEU A 293 -9.10 15.63 -17.01
C LEU A 293 -10.12 14.83 -17.81
N LEU A 294 -10.06 13.49 -17.75
CA LEU A 294 -10.97 12.64 -18.52
C LEU A 294 -12.42 12.79 -18.04
N ALA A 295 -12.64 12.94 -16.73
CA ALA A 295 -13.95 13.25 -16.17
C ALA A 295 -14.47 14.63 -16.61
N SER A 296 -13.59 15.64 -16.67
CA SER A 296 -13.92 16.99 -17.16
C SER A 296 -14.28 16.99 -18.64
N PHE A 297 -13.56 16.19 -19.44
CA PHE A 297 -13.85 15.98 -20.85
C PHE A 297 -15.27 15.43 -21.06
N TYR A 298 -15.62 14.33 -20.39
CA TYR A 298 -16.96 13.74 -20.55
C TYR A 298 -18.07 14.57 -19.92
N ASN A 299 -17.82 15.29 -18.82
CA ASN A 299 -18.76 16.29 -18.31
C ASN A 299 -19.05 17.37 -19.36
N ALA A 300 -18.04 17.83 -20.10
CA ALA A 300 -18.24 18.81 -21.17
C ALA A 300 -19.06 18.23 -22.35
N ILE A 301 -18.82 16.97 -22.71
CA ILE A 301 -19.61 16.25 -23.73
C ILE A 301 -21.08 16.16 -23.32
N ASP A 302 -21.36 15.71 -22.10
CA ASP A 302 -22.72 15.52 -21.58
C ASP A 302 -23.52 16.83 -21.54
N ARG A 303 -22.81 17.95 -21.32
CA ARG A 303 -23.38 19.30 -21.30
C ARG A 303 -23.53 19.93 -22.68
N GLY A 304 -23.07 19.27 -23.75
CA GLY A 304 -23.01 19.84 -25.10
C GLY A 304 -22.00 20.99 -25.25
N GLU A 305 -21.08 21.13 -24.30
CA GLU A 305 -20.04 22.17 -24.28
C GLU A 305 -18.83 21.72 -25.12
N TYR A 306 -19.08 21.40 -26.40
CA TYR A 306 -18.08 20.80 -27.29
C TYR A 306 -16.83 21.66 -27.46
N GLY A 307 -16.94 22.99 -27.38
CA GLY A 307 -15.78 23.89 -27.38
C GLY A 307 -14.85 23.65 -26.19
N ARG A 308 -15.39 23.44 -24.98
CA ARG A 308 -14.61 23.10 -23.79
C ARG A 308 -14.00 21.71 -23.92
N ALA A 309 -14.79 20.73 -24.37
CA ALA A 309 -14.33 19.36 -24.57
C ALA A 309 -13.17 19.29 -25.59
N TYR A 310 -13.30 20.01 -26.70
CA TYR A 310 -12.28 20.11 -27.74
C TYR A 310 -11.00 20.79 -27.23
N GLY A 311 -11.14 21.81 -26.37
CA GLY A 311 -10.00 22.50 -25.75
C GLY A 311 -9.16 21.67 -24.77
N TYR A 312 -9.66 20.52 -24.30
CA TYR A 312 -8.84 19.59 -23.50
C TYR A 312 -7.81 18.83 -24.32
N TRP A 313 -7.92 18.82 -25.65
CA TRP A 313 -6.96 18.17 -26.53
C TRP A 313 -5.80 19.09 -26.87
N GLU A 314 -4.58 18.60 -26.67
CA GLU A 314 -3.37 19.22 -27.24
C GLU A 314 -3.34 18.98 -28.76
N ASN A 315 -3.66 17.75 -29.18
CA ASN A 315 -3.74 17.34 -30.57
C ASN A 315 -5.13 16.70 -30.83
N PRO A 316 -6.14 17.50 -31.20
CA PRO A 316 -7.49 16.97 -31.43
C PRO A 316 -7.51 15.89 -32.53
N PRO A 317 -8.34 14.84 -32.39
CA PRO A 317 -8.33 13.69 -33.31
C PRO A 317 -8.97 13.98 -34.68
N SER A 318 -9.74 15.07 -34.79
CA SER A 318 -10.44 15.49 -36.01
C SER A 318 -10.68 17.00 -35.98
N SER A 319 -11.28 17.57 -37.03
CA SER A 319 -11.79 18.95 -36.98
C SER A 319 -12.89 19.09 -35.92
N TYR A 320 -13.11 20.33 -35.46
CA TYR A 320 -14.16 20.66 -34.49
C TYR A 320 -15.54 20.18 -34.93
N ASP A 321 -15.93 20.40 -36.19
CA ASP A 321 -17.27 20.02 -36.67
C ASP A 321 -17.46 18.50 -36.67
N VAL A 322 -16.44 17.74 -37.09
CA VAL A 322 -16.47 16.26 -37.06
C VAL A 322 -16.51 15.76 -35.62
N PHE A 323 -15.74 16.39 -34.73
CA PHE A 323 -15.72 16.07 -33.31
C PHE A 323 -17.08 16.31 -32.66
N ALA A 324 -17.66 17.49 -32.84
CA ALA A 324 -18.96 17.86 -32.27
C ALA A 324 -20.08 16.97 -32.83
N GLN A 325 -20.07 16.71 -34.14
CA GLN A 325 -21.04 15.82 -34.78
C GLN A 325 -20.96 14.38 -34.25
N GLY A 326 -19.76 13.90 -33.91
CA GLY A 326 -19.55 12.56 -33.35
C GLY A 326 -20.20 12.34 -31.98
N TYR A 327 -20.53 13.41 -31.25
CA TYR A 327 -21.20 13.37 -29.94
C TYR A 327 -22.61 13.98 -29.96
N ALA A 328 -23.14 14.37 -31.13
CA ALA A 328 -24.41 15.09 -31.24
C ALA A 328 -25.58 14.30 -30.65
N ASP A 329 -25.58 12.98 -30.84
CA ASP A 329 -26.64 12.07 -30.37
C ASP A 329 -26.37 11.53 -28.95
N THR A 330 -25.27 11.90 -28.32
CA THR A 330 -24.93 11.46 -26.95
C THR A 330 -25.67 12.30 -25.92
N ALA A 331 -26.39 11.65 -25.01
CA ALA A 331 -27.08 12.29 -23.90
C ALA A 331 -26.23 12.33 -22.62
N ASN A 332 -25.55 11.23 -22.31
CA ASN A 332 -24.65 11.13 -21.17
C ASN A 332 -23.61 10.03 -21.40
N VAL A 333 -22.41 10.20 -20.87
CA VAL A 333 -21.37 9.18 -20.81
C VAL A 333 -21.02 8.86 -19.37
N GLN A 334 -21.30 7.63 -18.96
CA GLN A 334 -20.74 7.09 -17.73
C GLN A 334 -19.31 6.61 -18.00
N LEU A 335 -18.36 7.17 -17.24
CA LEU A 335 -16.94 6.87 -17.34
C LEU A 335 -16.53 5.91 -16.21
N LEU A 336 -15.95 4.77 -16.56
CA LEU A 336 -15.32 3.83 -15.64
C LEU A 336 -13.82 3.77 -15.94
N VAL A 337 -12.98 3.88 -14.91
CA VAL A 337 -11.52 3.83 -15.04
C VAL A 337 -10.92 2.81 -14.08
N GLN A 338 -9.87 2.13 -14.53
CA GLN A 338 -9.05 1.30 -13.66
C GLN A 338 -7.87 2.10 -13.11
N LEU A 339 -7.63 1.96 -11.82
CA LEU A 339 -6.53 2.61 -11.08
C LEU A 339 -5.49 1.59 -10.59
N PRO A 340 -4.25 2.01 -10.28
CA PRO A 340 -3.69 3.35 -10.49
C PRO A 340 -3.45 3.68 -11.97
N VAL A 341 -3.49 4.97 -12.29
CA VAL A 341 -2.98 5.52 -13.56
C VAL A 341 -1.54 5.96 -13.31
N PHE A 342 -0.58 5.24 -13.88
CA PHE A 342 0.84 5.56 -13.71
C PHE A 342 1.23 6.76 -14.55
N VAL A 343 2.03 7.65 -13.95
CA VAL A 343 2.62 8.81 -14.62
C VAL A 343 4.08 8.51 -14.90
N ASN A 344 4.46 8.56 -16.18
CA ASN A 344 5.85 8.48 -16.63
C ASN A 344 6.39 9.89 -16.81
N THR A 345 7.29 10.30 -15.92
CA THR A 345 7.96 11.60 -16.00
C THR A 345 9.29 11.50 -16.74
N ARG A 346 9.49 12.39 -17.70
CA ARG A 346 10.76 12.76 -18.31
C ARG A 346 11.14 14.16 -17.83
N THR A 347 12.37 14.60 -18.11
CA THR A 347 12.95 15.85 -17.61
C THR A 347 12.05 17.09 -17.76
N SER A 348 11.23 17.16 -18.80
CA SER A 348 10.32 18.28 -19.08
C SER A 348 8.84 17.90 -19.19
N ASP A 349 8.51 16.61 -19.25
CA ASP A 349 7.21 16.12 -19.71
C ASP A 349 6.72 14.97 -18.85
N ALA A 350 5.41 14.91 -18.62
CA ALA A 350 4.76 13.81 -17.92
C ALA A 350 3.67 13.21 -18.82
N TYR A 351 3.64 11.88 -18.92
CA TYR A 351 2.65 11.15 -19.70
C TYR A 351 1.92 10.15 -18.81
N ALA A 352 0.63 9.95 -19.07
CA ALA A 352 -0.13 8.90 -18.41
C ALA A 352 -1.07 8.21 -19.40
N SER A 353 -1.33 6.92 -19.17
CA SER A 353 -2.32 6.16 -19.93
C SER A 353 -3.48 5.74 -19.05
N ILE A 354 -4.69 6.07 -19.47
CA ILE A 354 -5.91 5.83 -18.71
C ILE A 354 -6.72 4.72 -19.41
N PRO A 355 -6.76 3.49 -18.86
CA PRO A 355 -7.69 2.48 -19.31
C PRO A 355 -9.11 2.87 -18.89
N ALA A 356 -10.01 2.97 -19.88
CA ALA A 356 -11.37 3.44 -19.65
C ALA A 356 -12.41 2.56 -20.36
N VAL A 357 -13.56 2.43 -19.72
CA VAL A 357 -14.81 1.94 -20.32
C VAL A 357 -15.82 3.06 -20.27
N LEU A 358 -16.50 3.28 -21.40
CA LEU A 358 -17.52 4.29 -21.57
C LEU A 358 -18.86 3.60 -21.77
N ILE A 359 -19.89 4.07 -21.08
CA ILE A 359 -21.27 3.71 -21.35
C ILE A 359 -21.97 4.99 -21.80
N ALA A 360 -22.07 5.15 -23.12
CA ALA A 360 -22.77 6.27 -23.73
C ALA A 360 -24.26 5.95 -23.82
N THR A 361 -25.07 6.73 -23.13
CA THR A 361 -26.53 6.74 -23.33
C THR A 361 -26.83 7.77 -24.41
N MET A 362 -27.45 7.31 -25.50
CA MET A 362 -27.85 8.13 -26.64
C MET A 362 -29.17 8.86 -26.32
N ARG A 363 -29.48 9.92 -27.07
CA ARG A 363 -30.70 10.73 -26.90
C ARG A 363 -31.99 9.95 -27.16
N ASP A 364 -31.92 8.87 -27.92
CA ASP A 364 -33.04 7.93 -28.14
C ASP A 364 -33.20 6.90 -27.01
N GLY A 365 -32.34 6.95 -25.99
CA GLY A 365 -32.31 6.04 -24.84
C GLY A 365 -31.52 4.74 -25.09
N SER A 366 -31.01 4.51 -26.30
CA SER A 366 -30.13 3.37 -26.56
C SER A 366 -28.78 3.55 -25.87
N GLN A 367 -28.10 2.44 -25.55
CA GLN A 367 -26.77 2.47 -24.97
C GLN A 367 -25.73 1.92 -25.93
N GLN A 368 -24.60 2.62 -26.04
CA GLN A 368 -23.39 2.16 -26.69
C GLN A 368 -22.27 2.06 -25.67
N ARG A 369 -21.49 0.99 -25.74
CA ARG A 369 -20.39 0.74 -24.82
C ARG A 369 -19.08 0.76 -25.56
N PHE A 370 -18.07 1.38 -24.97
CA PHE A 370 -16.75 1.47 -25.56
C PHE A 370 -15.67 1.09 -24.54
N THR A 371 -14.55 0.61 -25.05
CA THR A 371 -13.33 0.40 -24.26
C THR A 371 -12.18 1.10 -24.95
N GLY A 372 -11.26 1.68 -24.18
CA GLY A 372 -10.14 2.38 -24.80
C GLY A 372 -9.04 2.81 -23.85
N CYS A 373 -7.96 3.26 -24.45
CA CYS A 373 -6.83 3.86 -23.77
C CYS A 373 -6.71 5.33 -24.18
N TYR A 374 -6.71 6.22 -23.19
CA TYR A 374 -6.44 7.64 -23.37
C TYR A 374 -5.00 7.91 -22.96
N THR A 375 -4.28 8.68 -23.76
CA THR A 375 -2.97 9.19 -23.39
C THR A 375 -3.09 10.67 -23.04
N THR A 376 -2.60 11.02 -21.87
CA THR A 376 -2.53 12.40 -21.39
C THR A 376 -1.08 12.87 -21.33
N HIS A 377 -0.89 14.16 -21.50
CA HIS A 377 0.41 14.82 -21.43
C HIS A 377 0.31 16.09 -20.58
N LYS A 378 1.37 16.38 -19.84
CA LYS A 378 1.57 17.62 -19.10
C LYS A 378 3.03 18.04 -19.22
N VAL A 379 3.27 19.32 -19.53
CA VAL A 379 4.61 19.90 -19.48
C VAL A 379 4.88 20.31 -18.03
N ASN A 380 6.02 19.91 -17.47
CA ASN A 380 6.41 20.22 -16.08
C ASN A 380 6.84 21.70 -15.87
N ILE A 381 6.49 22.59 -16.80
CA ILE A 381 6.73 24.04 -16.76
C ILE A 381 5.38 24.73 -16.93
N GLN A 382 5.07 25.68 -16.05
CA GLN A 382 3.76 26.34 -15.95
C GLN A 382 3.20 26.86 -17.30
N PRO A 383 1.88 26.72 -17.58
CA PRO A 383 0.84 26.17 -16.69
C PRO A 383 0.83 24.64 -16.62
N ASP A 384 0.69 24.13 -15.39
CA ASP A 384 0.87 22.71 -15.04
C ASP A 384 -0.45 21.92 -15.09
N VAL A 385 -1.08 21.81 -16.26
CA VAL A 385 -2.34 21.05 -16.43
C VAL A 385 -2.22 19.95 -17.48
N TRP A 386 -2.99 18.90 -17.31
CA TRP A 386 -3.00 17.78 -18.24
C TRP A 386 -3.86 18.07 -19.48
N HIS A 387 -3.42 17.58 -20.63
CA HIS A 387 -4.15 17.59 -21.89
C HIS A 387 -4.24 16.17 -22.48
N LEU A 388 -5.29 15.94 -23.29
CA LEU A 388 -5.44 14.72 -24.08
C LEU A 388 -4.56 14.82 -25.33
N THR A 389 -3.78 13.77 -25.62
CA THR A 389 -2.91 13.73 -26.82
C THR A 389 -3.34 12.69 -27.83
N SER A 390 -3.88 11.57 -27.36
CA SER A 390 -4.45 10.52 -28.20
C SER A 390 -5.48 9.71 -27.43
N ALA A 391 -6.41 9.10 -28.15
CA ALA A 391 -7.27 8.05 -27.59
C ALA A 391 -7.50 6.96 -28.63
N THR A 392 -7.42 5.71 -28.19
CA THR A 392 -7.85 4.55 -28.98
C THR A 392 -9.07 3.97 -28.31
N VAL A 393 -10.24 4.14 -28.93
CA VAL A 393 -11.53 3.76 -28.35
C VAL A 393 -12.27 2.87 -29.34
N THR A 394 -12.74 1.71 -28.88
CA THR A 394 -13.42 0.71 -29.71
C THR A 394 -14.81 0.42 -29.19
N LEU A 395 -15.77 0.28 -30.11
CA LEU A 395 -17.14 -0.11 -29.80
C LEU A 395 -17.18 -1.58 -29.37
N ILE A 396 -17.83 -1.83 -28.24
CA ILE A 396 -18.09 -3.16 -27.70
C ILE A 396 -19.40 -3.68 -28.29
N ARG A 397 -19.36 -4.82 -29.00
CA ARG A 397 -20.53 -5.39 -29.70
C ARG A 397 -21.14 -6.64 -29.03
N ASP A 398 -20.39 -7.32 -28.17
CA ASP A 398 -20.79 -8.59 -27.53
C ASP A 398 -20.85 -8.47 -25.99
N LYS A 399 -21.22 -9.56 -25.30
CA LYS A 399 -21.11 -9.65 -23.83
C LYS A 399 -19.67 -9.35 -23.41
N TYR A 400 -19.48 -8.21 -22.74
CA TYR A 400 -18.16 -7.70 -22.41
C TYR A 400 -17.92 -7.74 -20.91
N ASN A 401 -16.80 -8.34 -20.54
CA ASN A 401 -16.30 -8.39 -19.18
C ASN A 401 -15.54 -7.07 -18.91
N ILE A 402 -16.18 -6.14 -18.22
CA ILE A 402 -15.62 -4.80 -17.91
C ILE A 402 -14.25 -4.91 -17.21
N PRO A 403 -14.10 -5.71 -16.14
CA PRO A 403 -12.79 -5.92 -15.51
C PRO A 403 -11.71 -6.38 -16.49
N LEU A 404 -11.99 -7.39 -17.32
CA LEU A 404 -11.01 -7.91 -18.26
C LEU A 404 -10.61 -6.87 -19.31
N GLY A 405 -11.59 -6.17 -19.87
CA GLY A 405 -11.30 -5.23 -20.93
C GLY A 405 -10.65 -3.94 -20.44
N LEU A 406 -10.95 -3.46 -19.22
CA LEU A 406 -10.15 -2.41 -18.57
C LEU A 406 -8.68 -2.85 -18.37
N ALA A 407 -8.45 -4.10 -17.96
CA ALA A 407 -7.11 -4.62 -17.76
C ALA A 407 -6.30 -4.76 -19.07
N GLN A 408 -6.97 -4.78 -20.22
CA GLN A 408 -6.37 -4.93 -21.55
C GLN A 408 -6.45 -3.67 -22.41
N ALA A 409 -7.12 -2.61 -21.92
CA ALA A 409 -7.45 -1.44 -22.74
C ALA A 409 -6.21 -0.66 -23.19
N CYS A 410 -5.22 -0.53 -22.30
CA CYS A 410 -3.94 0.09 -22.60
C CYS A 410 -2.85 -0.97 -22.85
N PRO A 411 -1.95 -0.75 -23.82
CA PRO A 411 -0.78 -1.62 -23.98
C PRO A 411 0.09 -1.58 -22.71
N ALA A 412 0.81 -2.67 -22.43
CA ALA A 412 1.78 -2.69 -21.35
C ALA A 412 2.83 -1.59 -21.62
N GLN A 413 2.99 -0.69 -20.64
CA GLN A 413 3.94 0.43 -20.69
C GLN A 413 5.32 0.04 -20.19
#